data_AF-A0A3C0X2E9-F1
#
_entry.id   AF-A0A3C0X2E9-F1
#
_cell.length_a   1.000
_cell.length_b   1.000
_cell.length_c   1.000
_cell.angle_alpha   90.00
_cell.angle_beta   90.00
_cell.angle_gamma   90.00
#
_symmetry.space_group_name_H-M   'P 1'
#
loop_
_entity.id
_entity.type
_entity.pdbx_description
1 polymer ?
#
loop_
_entity_poly.entity_id
_entity_poly.type
_entity_poly.pdbx_seq_one_letter_code
_entity_poly.pdbx_strand_id
1 'polypeptide(L)'
;EPIIRILDPKPFMDVQRTGKAVRDEKVYLAEYDKYVEQTIVLDKEYKALICIMRDVSDEEQQKQRKEELSRQTVETADKVVDKQMRIVQEIASLLGETAAETKIALTKLKESMSDE
;
A
#
# COMPACT_ATOMS: atom_id res chain seq x y z
N GLU A 1 -33.49 4.10 25.51
CA GLU A 1 -33.79 3.41 24.23
C GLU A 1 -33.01 2.11 24.12
N PRO A 2 -33.47 1.12 23.34
CA PRO A 2 -32.74 -0.13 23.17
C PRO A 2 -31.47 0.07 22.32
N ILE A 3 -30.35 -0.52 22.76
CA ILE A 3 -29.02 -0.47 22.09
C ILE A 3 -29.07 -0.85 20.61
N ILE A 4 -30.01 -1.73 20.22
CA ILE A 4 -30.18 -2.23 18.86
C ILE A 4 -30.43 -1.14 17.80
N ARG A 5 -30.85 0.06 18.23
CA ARG A 5 -31.05 1.21 17.34
C ARG A 5 -29.78 2.03 17.11
N ILE A 6 -28.71 1.74 17.84
CA ILE A 6 -27.48 2.55 17.85
C ILE A 6 -26.29 1.67 17.46
N LEU A 7 -26.25 0.41 17.91
CA LEU A 7 -25.16 -0.54 17.67
C LEU A 7 -25.69 -1.96 17.45
N ASP A 8 -24.90 -2.80 16.78
CA ASP A 8 -25.16 -4.25 16.74
C ASP A 8 -25.11 -4.80 18.18
N PRO A 9 -26.21 -5.38 18.70
CA PRO A 9 -26.25 -5.89 20.06
C PRO A 9 -25.46 -7.19 20.23
N LYS A 10 -25.08 -7.87 19.14
CA LYS A 10 -24.49 -9.22 19.19
C LYS A 10 -23.20 -9.29 20.03
N PRO A 11 -22.20 -8.41 19.87
CA PRO A 11 -21.01 -8.42 20.72
C PRO A 11 -21.33 -8.26 22.21
N PHE A 12 -22.30 -7.41 22.54
CA PHE A 12 -22.75 -7.18 23.92
C PHE A 12 -23.42 -8.41 24.52
N MET A 13 -24.30 -9.05 23.75
CA MET A 13 -24.97 -10.29 24.16
C MET A 13 -23.98 -11.45 24.32
N ASP A 14 -22.97 -11.52 23.45
CA ASP A 14 -21.94 -12.55 23.52
C ASP A 14 -21.04 -12.38 24.74
N VAL A 15 -20.64 -11.14 25.07
CA VAL A 15 -19.90 -10.83 26.31
C VAL A 15 -20.76 -11.15 27.54
N GLN A 16 -22.05 -10.81 27.52
CA GLN A 16 -22.97 -11.11 28.62
C GLN A 16 -23.14 -12.61 28.86
N ARG A 17 -23.27 -13.40 27.78
CA ARG A 17 -23.49 -14.85 27.85
C ARG A 17 -22.23 -15.62 28.20
N THR A 18 -21.10 -15.24 27.60
CA THR A 18 -19.84 -15.99 27.71
C THR A 18 -18.92 -15.48 28.82
N GLY A 19 -19.11 -14.23 29.26
CA GLY A 19 -18.20 -13.54 30.17
C GLY A 19 -16.83 -13.24 29.56
N LYS A 20 -16.61 -13.53 28.27
CA LYS A 20 -15.38 -13.21 27.55
C LYS A 20 -15.46 -11.79 27.04
N ALA A 21 -14.49 -10.95 27.39
CA ALA A 21 -14.41 -9.58 26.92
C ALA A 21 -14.02 -9.52 25.43
N VAL A 22 -14.56 -8.52 24.73
CA VAL A 22 -14.05 -8.06 23.43
C VAL A 22 -13.06 -6.95 23.70
N ARG A 23 -11.87 -6.97 23.08
CA ARG A 23 -10.82 -5.97 23.29
C ARG A 23 -10.29 -5.50 21.95
N ASP A 24 -10.13 -4.19 21.83
CA ASP A 24 -9.51 -3.49 20.69
C ASP A 24 -10.06 -3.95 19.33
N GLU A 25 -11.35 -4.27 19.28
CA GLU A 25 -11.99 -4.74 18.05
C GLU A 25 -12.31 -3.55 17.16
N LYS A 26 -11.78 -3.58 15.93
CA LYS A 26 -12.09 -2.56 14.93
C LYS A 26 -13.41 -2.87 14.24
N VAL A 27 -14.36 -1.95 14.34
CA VAL A 27 -15.68 -2.05 13.71
C VAL A 27 -15.95 -0.81 12.87
N TYR A 28 -16.57 -1.01 11.72
CA TYR A 28 -17.07 0.08 10.90
C TYR A 28 -18.57 0.27 11.17
N LEU A 29 -18.93 1.45 11.68
CA LEU A 29 -20.30 1.82 11.98
C LEU A 29 -20.92 2.52 10.77
N ALA A 30 -21.56 1.76 9.89
CA ALA A 30 -22.08 2.26 8.61
C ALA A 30 -23.09 3.40 8.75
N GLU A 31 -23.92 3.40 9.80
CA GLU A 31 -24.89 4.47 10.07
C GLU A 31 -24.23 5.81 10.43
N TYR A 32 -22.98 5.77 10.89
CA TYR A 32 -22.22 6.94 11.36
C TYR A 32 -21.01 7.26 10.48
N ASP A 33 -20.74 6.46 9.45
CA ASP A 33 -19.56 6.57 8.58
C ASP A 33 -18.24 6.70 9.36
N LYS A 34 -18.07 5.84 10.37
CA LYS A 34 -16.92 5.90 11.30
C LYS A 34 -16.29 4.54 11.54
N TYR A 35 -14.97 4.56 11.64
CA TYR A 35 -14.20 3.44 12.18
C TYR A 35 -14.01 3.65 13.67
N VAL A 36 -14.41 2.65 14.45
CA VAL A 36 -14.25 2.66 15.90
C VAL A 36 -13.47 1.45 16.36
N GLU A 37 -12.61 1.65 17.35
CA GLU A 37 -12.01 0.59 18.13
C GLU A 37 -12.84 0.44 19.41
N GLN A 38 -13.45 -0.74 19.59
CA GLN A 38 -14.31 -1.02 20.73
C GLN A 38 -13.72 -2.08 21.67
N THR A 39 -13.93 -1.85 22.96
CA THR A 39 -13.67 -2.82 24.03
C THR A 39 -14.93 -2.98 24.85
N ILE A 40 -15.42 -4.22 24.97
CA ILE A 40 -16.63 -4.56 25.71
C ILE A 40 -16.27 -5.51 26.84
N VAL A 41 -16.52 -5.09 28.08
CA VAL A 41 -16.23 -5.87 29.29
C VAL A 41 -17.49 -6.04 30.13
N LEU A 42 -17.59 -7.19 30.78
CA LEU A 42 -18.61 -7.45 31.79
C LEU A 42 -18.02 -7.19 33.17
N ASP A 43 -18.55 -6.18 33.85
CA ASP A 43 -18.32 -5.98 35.28
C ASP A 43 -19.19 -6.96 36.07
N LYS A 44 -18.54 -7.94 36.70
CA LYS A 44 -19.23 -9.00 37.45
C LYS A 44 -19.74 -8.52 38.81
N GLU A 45 -19.12 -7.49 39.39
CA GLU A 45 -19.46 -6.97 40.71
C GLU A 45 -20.72 -6.10 40.61
N TYR A 46 -20.75 -5.20 39.62
CA TYR A 46 -21.88 -4.31 39.36
C TYR A 46 -22.91 -4.89 38.37
N LYS A 47 -22.65 -6.09 37.81
CA LYS A 47 -23.47 -6.74 36.77
C LYS A 47 -23.75 -5.81 35.58
N ALA A 48 -22.77 -4.98 35.24
CA ALA A 48 -22.87 -3.98 34.19
C ALA A 48 -22.03 -4.37 32.97
N LEU A 49 -22.53 -4.10 31.77
CA LEU A 49 -21.71 -4.14 30.55
C LEU A 49 -21.13 -2.75 30.32
N ILE A 50 -19.82 -2.68 30.16
CA ILE A 50 -19.10 -1.45 29.86
C ILE A 50 -18.56 -1.59 28.45
N CYS A 51 -18.88 -0.62 27.59
CA CYS A 51 -18.32 -0.51 26.26
C CYS A 51 -17.54 0.80 26.16
N ILE A 52 -16.28 0.69 25.76
CA ILE A 52 -15.40 1.82 25.49
C ILE A 52 -15.17 1.81 23.99
N MET A 53 -15.46 2.94 23.34
CA MET A 53 -15.23 3.12 21.91
C MET A 53 -14.29 4.30 21.71
N ARG A 54 -13.28 4.11 20.87
CA ARG A 54 -12.42 5.17 20.36
C ARG A 54 -12.70 5.35 18.88
N ASP A 55 -13.00 6.57 18.47
CA ASP A 55 -13.02 6.91 17.05
C ASP A 55 -11.58 6.82 16.51
N VAL A 56 -11.37 5.97 15.51
CA VAL A 56 -10.06 5.73 14.87
C VAL A 56 -10.12 6.02 13.37
N SER A 57 -11.13 6.79 12.94
CA SER A 57 -11.37 7.10 11.53
C SER A 57 -10.20 7.86 10.90
N ASP A 58 -9.60 8.79 11.64
CA ASP A 58 -8.47 9.57 11.16
C ASP A 58 -7.23 8.70 10.94
N GLU A 59 -6.94 7.78 11.87
CA GLU A 59 -5.83 6.84 11.77
C GLU A 59 -6.00 5.86 10.61
N GLU A 60 -7.22 5.33 10.42
CA GLU A 60 -7.52 4.45 9.29
C GLU A 60 -7.39 5.21 7.95
N GLN A 61 -7.87 6.45 7.85
CA GLN A 61 -7.68 7.28 6.66
C GLN A 61 -6.21 7.59 6.40
N GLN A 62 -5.43 7.95 7.43
CA GLN A 62 -4.00 8.21 7.28
C GLN A 62 -3.24 6.97 6.83
N LYS A 63 -3.58 5.80 7.38
CA LYS A 63 -3.01 4.52 6.97
C LYS A 63 -3.29 4.24 5.50
N GLN A 64 -4.54 4.37 5.06
CA GLN A 64 -4.91 4.16 3.66
C GLN A 64 -4.18 5.13 2.71
N ARG A 65 -4.12 6.42 3.06
CA ARG A 65 -3.38 7.42 2.27
C ARG A 65 -1.89 7.09 2.17
N LYS A 66 -1.28 6.64 3.27
CA LYS A 66 0.13 6.23 3.30
C LYS A 66 0.38 5.01 2.41
N GLU A 67 -0.49 4.00 2.48
CA GLU A 67 -0.40 2.80 1.64
C GLU A 67 -0.57 3.14 0.16
N GLU A 68 -1.53 4.01 -0.18
CA GLU A 68 -1.73 4.49 -1.54
C GLU A 68 -0.53 5.27 -2.07
N LEU A 69 0.00 6.23 -1.29
CA LEU A 69 1.19 6.99 -1.66
C LEU A 69 2.40 6.08 -1.87
N SER A 70 2.60 5.11 -0.97
CA SER A 70 3.68 4.12 -1.09
C SER A 70 3.54 3.32 -2.38
N ARG A 71 2.33 2.85 -2.70
CA ARG A 71 2.05 2.09 -3.94
C ARG A 71 2.32 2.94 -5.19
N GLN A 72 1.82 4.18 -5.23
CA GLN A 72 2.05 5.10 -6.34
C GLN A 72 3.55 5.41 -6.52
N THR A 73 4.30 5.51 -5.42
CA THR A 73 5.74 5.78 -5.46
C THR A 73 6.49 4.61 -6.09
N VAL A 74 6.16 3.37 -5.71
CA VAL A 74 6.75 2.16 -6.30
C VAL A 74 6.43 2.09 -7.79
N GLU A 75 5.17 2.27 -8.17
CA GLU A 75 4.75 2.22 -9.57
C GLU A 75 5.44 3.31 -10.42
N THR A 76 5.64 4.50 -9.85
CA THR A 76 6.36 5.59 -10.52
C THR A 76 7.84 5.25 -10.70
N ALA A 77 8.47 4.67 -9.68
CA ALA A 77 9.87 4.23 -9.77
C ALA A 77 10.05 3.16 -10.86
N ASP A 78 9.17 2.16 -10.91
CA ASP A 78 9.20 1.11 -11.93
C ASP A 78 9.07 1.70 -13.35
N LYS A 79 8.13 2.64 -13.55
CA LYS A 79 7.97 3.35 -14.83
C LYS A 79 9.23 4.13 -15.23
N VAL A 80 9.90 4.75 -14.27
CA VAL A 80 11.16 5.47 -14.52
C VAL A 80 12.26 4.48 -14.92
N VAL A 81 12.39 3.36 -14.22
CA VAL A 81 13.36 2.31 -14.56
C VAL A 81 13.13 1.78 -15.98
N ASP A 82 11.89 1.46 -16.34
CA ASP A 82 11.54 0.99 -17.69
C ASP A 82 11.89 2.02 -18.77
N LYS A 83 11.67 3.30 -18.49
CA LYS A 83 12.05 4.38 -19.40
C LYS A 83 13.57 4.49 -19.53
N GLN A 84 14.31 4.37 -18.43
CA GLN A 84 15.77 4.38 -18.46
C GLN A 84 16.33 3.17 -19.22
N MET A 85 15.75 1.97 -19.06
CA MET A 85 16.19 0.78 -19.78
C MET A 85 15.99 0.92 -21.30
N ARG A 86 14.88 1.52 -21.75
CA ARG A 86 14.69 1.83 -23.18
C ARG A 86 15.74 2.81 -23.70
N ILE A 87 16.01 3.89 -22.97
CA ILE A 87 17.04 4.87 -23.35
C ILE A 87 18.42 4.19 -23.43
N VAL A 88 18.75 3.32 -22.47
CA VAL A 88 20.01 2.56 -22.48
C VAL A 88 20.12 1.67 -23.72
N GLN A 89 19.04 1.00 -24.12
CA GLN A 89 19.01 0.20 -25.35
C GLN A 89 19.21 1.04 -26.61
N GLU A 90 18.57 2.21 -26.69
CA GLU A 90 18.75 3.14 -27.81
C GLU A 90 20.20 3.63 -27.91
N ILE A 91 20.81 4.03 -26.78
CA ILE A 91 22.22 4.43 -26.73
C ILE A 91 23.13 3.28 -27.15
N ALA A 92 22.88 2.07 -26.65
CA ALA A 92 23.67 0.89 -27.01
C ALA A 92 23.58 0.57 -28.51
N SER A 93 22.39 0.72 -29.10
CA SER A 93 22.17 0.56 -30.54
C SER A 93 23.00 1.57 -31.34
N LEU A 94 22.93 2.86 -30.98
CA LEU A 94 23.68 3.93 -31.63
C LEU A 94 25.20 3.74 -31.50
N LEU A 95 25.68 3.37 -30.31
CA LEU A 95 27.10 3.06 -30.08
C LEU A 95 27.55 1.87 -30.93
N GLY A 96 26.71 0.84 -31.08
CA GLY A 96 26.98 -0.31 -31.94
C GLY A 96 27.12 0.07 -33.41
N GLU A 97 26.22 0.92 -33.91
CA GLU A 97 26.27 1.46 -35.27
C GLU A 97 27.55 2.27 -35.50
N THR A 98 27.84 3.26 -34.64
CA THR A 98 29.05 4.09 -34.77
C THR A 98 30.34 3.27 -34.68
N ALA A 99 30.38 2.25 -33.81
CA ALA A 99 31.53 1.35 -33.70
C ALA A 99 31.73 0.51 -34.97
N ALA A 100 30.64 0.04 -35.60
CA ALA A 100 30.69 -0.69 -36.86
C ALA A 100 31.18 0.21 -38.00
N GLU A 101 30.65 1.43 -38.11
CA GLU A 101 31.11 2.43 -39.08
C GLU A 101 32.60 2.76 -38.92
N THR A 102 33.03 2.99 -37.67
CA THR A 102 34.44 3.27 -37.35
C THR A 102 35.34 2.09 -37.75
N LYS A 103 34.91 0.84 -37.46
CA LYS A 103 35.65 -0.35 -37.86
C LYS A 103 35.81 -0.42 -39.38
N ILE A 104 34.75 -0.20 -40.15
CA ILE A 104 34.78 -0.21 -41.62
C ILE A 104 35.74 0.87 -42.15
N ALA A 105 35.65 2.09 -41.61
CA ALA A 105 36.54 3.19 -42.01
C ALA A 105 38.01 2.87 -41.73
N LEU A 106 38.33 2.33 -40.55
CA LEU A 106 39.68 1.91 -40.18
C LEU A 106 40.19 0.74 -41.03
N THR A 107 39.35 -0.23 -41.38
CA THR A 107 39.73 -1.34 -42.26
C THR A 107 40.06 -0.82 -43.67
N LYS A 108 39.21 0.06 -44.24
CA LYS A 108 39.49 0.68 -45.54
C LYS A 108 40.79 1.49 -45.53
N LEU A 109 41.04 2.26 -44.46
CA LEU A 109 42.30 2.98 -44.29
C LEU A 109 43.50 2.02 -44.28
N LYS A 110 43.40 0.92 -43.52
CA LYS A 110 44.48 -0.09 -43.44
C LYS A 110 44.76 -0.74 -44.79
N GLU A 111 43.72 -1.09 -45.55
CA GLU A 111 43.85 -1.66 -46.91
C GLU A 111 44.53 -0.66 -47.84
N SER A 112 44.11 0.61 -47.85
CA SER A 112 44.71 1.64 -48.71
C SER A 112 46.20 1.92 -48.42
N MET A 113 46.65 1.70 -47.19
CA MET A 113 48.06 1.84 -46.81
C MET A 113 48.90 0.58 -47.10
N SER A 114 48.26 -0.56 -47.37
CA SER A 114 48.94 -1.85 -47.64
C SER A 114 49.05 -2.14 -49.14
N ASP A 115 48.27 -1.46 -49.98
CA ASP A 115 48.29 -1.55 -51.45
C ASP A 115 49.29 -0.56 -52.10
N GLU A 116 50.08 0.19 -51.31
CA GLU A 116 51.33 0.87 -51.73
C GLU A 116 52.57 0.01 -51.43
#